data_AF-A0A6P3RYZ6-F1
#
_entry.id   AF-A0A6P3RYZ6-F1
#
_cell.length_a   1.000
_cell.length_b   1.000
_cell.length_c   1.000
_cell.angle_alpha   90.00
_cell.angle_beta   90.00
_cell.angle_gamma   90.00
#
_symmetry.space_group_name_H-M   'P 1'
#
loop_
_entity.id
_entity.type
_entity.pdbx_description
1 polymer ?
#
loop_
_entity_poly.entity_id
_entity_poly.type
_entity_poly.pdbx_seq_one_letter_code
_entity_poly.pdbx_strand_id
1 'polypeptide(L)'
;MKCNSFLHQSPSGSSVPTLRTELNLVVEKMDHVYGLSTVYLNKLKTIDVIVRSIQDAELLVKGYEIKLSQEEAVPADLSALESHCSTLRHWLSDVKGKNSVFSVLDEEIAKAKAVAEQLSRLTPERNLDLERYQEKGSQLQDRWHRVIAQLETR
;
A
#
# COMPACT_ATOMS: atom_id res chain seq x y z
N MET A 1 30.42 -25.16 -2.09
CA MET A 1 31.41 -25.62 -1.09
C MET A 1 32.69 -26.25 -1.69
N LYS A 2 32.62 -27.10 -2.73
CA LYS A 2 33.80 -27.83 -3.26
C LYS A 2 34.93 -26.96 -3.86
N CYS A 3 34.60 -25.82 -4.47
CA CYS A 3 35.60 -24.91 -5.04
C CYS A 3 36.42 -24.19 -3.95
N ASN A 4 35.76 -23.75 -2.88
CA ASN A 4 36.44 -23.08 -1.77
C ASN A 4 37.39 -24.04 -1.03
N SER A 5 36.98 -25.30 -0.82
CA SER A 5 37.85 -26.32 -0.23
C SER A 5 39.08 -26.61 -1.08
N PHE A 6 38.96 -26.59 -2.42
CA PHE A 6 40.10 -26.74 -3.32
C PHE A 6 41.07 -25.55 -3.20
N LEU A 7 40.57 -24.32 -3.16
CA LEU A 7 41.39 -23.11 -3.01
C LEU A 7 42.14 -23.03 -1.66
N HIS A 8 41.58 -23.61 -0.60
CA HIS A 8 42.23 -23.69 0.72
C HIS A 8 43.34 -24.74 0.82
N GLN A 9 43.46 -25.67 -0.13
CA GLN A 9 44.52 -26.68 -0.17
C GLN A 9 45.80 -26.19 -0.86
N SER A 10 45.94 -24.87 -1.05
CA SER A 10 47.08 -24.23 -1.73
C SER A 10 47.46 -24.86 -3.09
N PRO A 11 46.50 -24.99 -4.03
CA PRO A 11 46.77 -25.58 -5.34
C PRO A 11 47.75 -24.70 -6.14
N SER A 12 48.70 -25.32 -6.85
CA SER A 12 49.81 -24.64 -7.52
C SER A 12 49.58 -24.37 -9.01
N GLY A 13 48.36 -24.57 -9.52
CA GLY A 13 48.02 -24.44 -10.94
C GLY A 13 47.90 -22.99 -11.42
N SER A 14 48.29 -22.72 -12.67
CA SER A 14 48.20 -21.38 -13.28
C SER A 14 46.78 -20.83 -13.40
N SER A 15 45.76 -21.68 -13.36
CA SER A 15 44.32 -21.32 -13.42
C SER A 15 43.72 -20.90 -12.07
N VAL A 16 44.44 -21.08 -10.96
CA VAL A 16 43.95 -20.81 -9.60
C VAL A 16 43.54 -19.33 -9.38
N PRO A 17 44.28 -18.32 -9.87
CA PRO A 17 43.86 -16.92 -9.75
C PRO A 17 42.56 -16.63 -10.51
N THR A 18 42.43 -17.11 -11.75
CA THR A 18 41.21 -16.98 -12.55
C THR A 18 40.02 -17.63 -11.86
N LEU A 19 40.19 -18.86 -11.34
CA LEU A 19 39.14 -19.56 -10.61
C LEU A 19 38.67 -18.78 -9.37
N ARG A 20 39.59 -18.13 -8.65
CA ARG A 20 39.24 -17.28 -7.49
C ARG A 20 38.43 -16.05 -7.91
N THR A 21 38.84 -15.38 -9.00
CA THR A 21 38.09 -14.24 -9.55
C THR A 21 36.68 -14.65 -9.99
N GLU A 22 36.54 -15.74 -10.73
CA GLU A 22 35.24 -16.24 -11.17
C GLU A 22 34.36 -16.67 -9.99
N LEU A 23 34.92 -17.33 -8.98
CA LEU A 23 34.19 -17.69 -7.77
C LEU A 23 33.67 -16.45 -7.04
N ASN A 24 34.50 -15.42 -6.88
CA ASN A 24 34.09 -14.16 -6.25
C ASN A 24 32.98 -13.47 -7.04
N LEU A 25 33.11 -13.42 -8.37
CA LEU A 25 32.10 -12.84 -9.25
C LEU A 25 30.75 -13.58 -9.15
N VAL A 26 30.77 -14.91 -9.08
CA VAL A 26 29.55 -15.71 -8.91
C VAL A 26 28.90 -15.46 -7.55
N VAL A 27 29.69 -15.37 -6.48
CA VAL A 27 29.18 -15.03 -5.14
C VAL A 27 28.52 -13.65 -5.16
N GLU A 28 29.20 -12.63 -5.70
CA GLU A 28 28.68 -11.27 -5.80
C GLU A 28 27.38 -11.21 -6.62
N LYS A 29 27.32 -11.91 -7.75
CA LYS A 29 26.09 -12.00 -8.56
C LYS A 29 24.96 -12.70 -7.81
N MET A 30 25.27 -13.74 -7.05
CA MET A 30 24.27 -14.46 -6.26
C MET A 30 23.69 -13.57 -5.16
N ASP A 31 24.55 -12.83 -4.44
CA ASP A 31 24.13 -11.87 -3.42
C ASP A 31 23.28 -10.74 -4.02
N HIS A 32 23.65 -10.25 -5.21
CA HIS A 32 22.88 -9.25 -5.93
C HIS A 32 21.48 -9.76 -6.33
N VAL A 33 21.39 -10.96 -6.90
CA VAL A 33 20.10 -11.58 -7.27
C VAL A 33 19.23 -11.83 -6.04
N TYR A 34 19.82 -12.29 -4.94
CA TYR A 34 19.11 -12.46 -3.68
C TYR A 34 18.56 -11.14 -3.13
N GLY A 35 19.38 -10.08 -3.14
CA GLY A 35 18.97 -8.73 -2.74
C GLY A 35 17.81 -8.20 -3.59
N LEU A 36 17.92 -8.28 -4.92
CA LEU A 36 16.85 -7.90 -5.84
C LEU A 36 15.56 -8.68 -5.57
N SER A 37 15.65 -10.01 -5.46
CA SER A 37 14.50 -10.89 -5.23
C SER A 37 13.78 -10.54 -3.93
N THR A 38 14.53 -10.21 -2.88
CA THR A 38 13.99 -9.82 -1.58
C THR A 38 13.21 -8.50 -1.66
N VAL A 39 13.79 -7.48 -2.29
CA VAL A 39 13.14 -6.17 -2.43
C VAL A 39 11.91 -6.24 -3.34
N TYR A 40 11.99 -7.01 -4.42
CA TYR A 40 10.84 -7.26 -5.31
C TYR A 40 9.69 -7.95 -4.61
N LEU A 41 9.98 -8.97 -3.78
CA LEU A 41 8.95 -9.62 -2.98
C LEU A 41 8.29 -8.62 -2.01
N ASN A 42 9.08 -7.74 -1.37
CA ASN A 42 8.54 -6.70 -0.51
C ASN A 42 7.67 -5.70 -1.29
N LYS A 43 8.05 -5.34 -2.53
CA LYS A 43 7.24 -4.48 -3.41
C LYS A 43 5.88 -5.11 -3.70
N LEU A 44 5.82 -6.41 -3.99
CA LEU A 44 4.56 -7.11 -4.23
C LEU A 44 3.68 -7.15 -2.97
N LYS A 45 4.28 -7.40 -1.80
CA LYS A 45 3.56 -7.42 -0.52
C LYS A 45 2.95 -6.05 -0.18
N THR A 46 3.69 -4.96 -0.38
CA THR A 46 3.15 -3.62 -0.11
C THR A 46 2.05 -3.25 -1.08
N ILE A 47 2.16 -3.60 -2.36
CA ILE A 47 1.09 -3.40 -3.35
C ILE A 47 -0.17 -4.17 -2.96
N ASP A 48 -0.06 -5.44 -2.55
CA ASP A 48 -1.21 -6.24 -2.12
C ASP A 48 -1.95 -5.61 -0.94
N VAL A 49 -1.22 -5.07 0.04
CA VAL A 49 -1.81 -4.34 1.18
C VAL A 49 -2.52 -3.07 0.71
N ILE A 50 -1.89 -2.26 -0.15
CA ILE A 50 -2.49 -1.03 -0.69
C ILE A 50 -3.78 -1.33 -1.44
N VAL A 51 -3.80 -2.35 -2.29
CA VAL A 51 -5.00 -2.72 -3.06
C VAL A 51 -6.16 -3.07 -2.14
N ARG A 52 -5.91 -3.84 -1.07
CA ARG A 52 -6.93 -4.16 -0.07
C ARG A 52 -7.40 -2.92 0.68
N SER A 53 -6.49 -2.05 1.13
CA SER A 53 -6.84 -0.79 1.81
C SER A 53 -7.67 0.14 0.92
N ILE A 54 -7.37 0.24 -0.38
CA ILE A 54 -8.17 1.01 -1.34
C ILE A 54 -9.58 0.42 -1.48
N GLN A 55 -9.70 -0.90 -1.56
CA GLN A 55 -11.01 -1.57 -1.65
C GLN A 55 -11.86 -1.31 -0.40
N ASP A 56 -11.27 -1.46 0.79
CA ASP A 56 -11.97 -1.21 2.06
C ASP A 56 -12.41 0.24 2.18
N ALA A 57 -11.53 1.20 1.83
CA ALA A 57 -11.86 2.62 1.80
C ALA A 57 -12.96 2.95 0.77
N GLU A 58 -12.90 2.36 -0.43
CA GLU A 58 -13.92 2.55 -1.47
C GLU A 58 -15.29 2.01 -1.04
N LEU A 59 -15.33 0.82 -0.43
CA LEU A 59 -16.56 0.23 0.11
C LEU A 59 -17.17 1.11 1.21
N LEU A 60 -16.33 1.62 2.11
CA LEU A 60 -16.74 2.54 3.16
C LEU A 60 -17.37 3.81 2.58
N VAL A 61 -16.65 4.50 1.69
CA VAL A 61 -17.11 5.76 1.08
C VAL A 61 -18.42 5.53 0.33
N LYS A 62 -18.49 4.51 -0.53
CA LYS A 62 -19.73 4.18 -1.27
C LYS A 62 -20.89 3.86 -0.35
N GLY A 63 -20.65 3.14 0.75
CA GLY A 63 -21.69 2.82 1.72
C GLY A 63 -22.36 4.06 2.30
N TYR A 64 -21.58 5.11 2.59
CA TYR A 64 -22.13 6.37 3.09
C TYR A 64 -22.72 7.25 1.99
N GLU A 65 -22.11 7.29 0.80
CA GLU A 65 -22.68 7.99 -0.35
C GLU A 65 -24.08 7.44 -0.71
N ILE A 66 -24.25 6.12 -0.69
CA ILE A 66 -25.55 5.46 -0.93
C ILE A 66 -26.55 5.84 0.17
N LYS A 67 -26.16 5.73 1.45
CA LYS A 67 -27.01 6.14 2.59
C LYS A 67 -27.50 7.58 2.43
N LEU A 68 -26.59 8.52 2.13
CA LEU A 68 -26.91 9.92 1.92
C LEU A 68 -27.81 10.18 0.71
N SER A 69 -27.69 9.38 -0.35
CA SER A 69 -28.54 9.49 -1.55
C SER A 69 -29.97 9.00 -1.33
N GLN A 70 -30.16 8.02 -0.43
CA GLN A 70 -31.48 7.46 -0.12
C GLN A 70 -32.25 8.32 0.90
N GLU A 71 -31.56 9.23 1.58
CA GLU A 71 -32.05 10.05 2.68
C GLU A 71 -32.76 11.36 2.23
N GLU A 72 -33.25 11.43 0.99
CA GLU A 72 -33.81 12.68 0.41
C GLU A 72 -35.28 12.97 0.76
N ALA A 73 -36.03 12.03 1.34
CA ALA A 73 -37.44 12.25 1.68
C ALA A 73 -37.60 12.69 3.14
N VAL A 74 -37.98 13.96 3.38
CA VAL A 74 -38.36 14.45 4.71
C VAL A 74 -39.63 13.71 5.16
N PRO A 75 -39.59 12.92 6.26
CA PRO A 75 -40.77 12.23 6.73
C PRO A 75 -41.80 13.25 7.23
N ALA A 76 -43.06 13.14 6.79
CA ALA A 76 -44.15 14.01 7.25
C ALA A 76 -44.63 13.68 8.68
N ASP A 77 -44.25 12.51 9.20
CA ASP A 77 -44.59 12.04 10.54
C ASP A 77 -43.52 12.43 11.56
N LEU A 78 -43.95 12.90 12.73
CA LEU A 78 -43.07 13.43 13.78
C LEU A 78 -42.20 12.32 14.41
N SER A 79 -42.73 11.11 14.56
CA SER A 79 -41.94 9.96 15.03
C SER A 79 -40.89 9.53 14.01
N ALA A 80 -41.26 9.52 12.72
CA ALA A 80 -40.31 9.27 11.65
C ALA A 80 -39.21 10.34 11.56
N LEU A 81 -39.54 11.62 11.82
CA LEU A 81 -38.56 12.71 11.88
C LEU A 81 -37.58 12.56 13.06
N GLU A 82 -38.05 12.19 14.27
CA GLU A 82 -37.17 11.96 15.43
C GLU A 82 -36.23 10.77 15.22
N SER A 83 -36.74 9.68 14.62
CA SER A 83 -35.94 8.51 14.24
C SER A 83 -34.87 8.88 13.20
N HIS A 84 -35.25 9.71 12.23
CA HIS A 84 -34.37 10.23 11.20
C HIS A 84 -33.23 11.08 11.78
N CYS A 85 -33.55 12.07 12.63
CA CYS A 85 -32.56 12.88 13.35
C CYS A 85 -31.62 12.05 14.24
N SER A 86 -32.11 10.95 14.81
CA SER A 86 -31.29 10.02 15.61
C SER A 86 -30.32 9.21 14.73
N THR A 87 -30.78 8.79 13.55
CA THR A 87 -29.95 8.08 12.57
C THR A 87 -28.81 8.96 12.04
N LEU A 88 -29.11 10.21 11.67
CA LEU A 88 -28.10 11.18 11.22
C LEU A 88 -27.03 11.44 12.29
N ARG A 89 -27.43 11.63 13.56
CA ARG A 89 -26.48 11.79 14.68
C ARG A 89 -25.58 10.56 14.87
N HIS A 90 -26.15 9.35 14.74
CA HIS A 90 -25.37 8.13 14.80
C HIS A 90 -24.34 8.07 13.65
N TRP A 91 -24.77 8.38 12.42
CA TRP A 91 -23.85 8.37 11.27
C TRP A 91 -22.74 9.41 11.42
N LEU A 92 -23.05 10.61 11.91
CA LEU A 92 -22.06 11.65 12.17
C LEU A 92 -21.02 11.21 13.22
N SER A 93 -21.44 10.49 14.26
CA SER A 93 -20.54 9.90 15.24
C SER A 93 -19.65 8.82 14.60
N ASP A 94 -20.24 7.94 13.81
CA ASP A 94 -19.51 6.85 13.15
C ASP A 94 -18.44 7.36 12.18
N VAL A 95 -18.76 8.34 11.32
CA VAL A 95 -17.81 8.82 10.30
C VAL A 95 -16.55 9.41 10.93
N LYS A 96 -16.66 10.06 12.10
CA LYS A 96 -15.51 10.59 12.84
C LYS A 96 -14.54 9.47 13.25
N GLY A 97 -15.06 8.31 13.64
CA GLY A 97 -14.25 7.14 14.02
C GLY A 97 -13.60 6.40 12.83
N LYS A 98 -14.03 6.69 11.59
CA LYS A 98 -13.61 6.00 10.37
C LYS A 98 -12.55 6.75 9.56
N ASN A 99 -12.16 7.96 9.97
CA ASN A 99 -11.09 8.74 9.34
C ASN A 99 -9.74 8.00 9.28
N SER A 100 -9.46 7.14 10.27
CA SER A 100 -8.22 6.38 10.35
C SER A 100 -7.99 5.45 9.16
N VAL A 101 -9.05 5.01 8.46
CA VAL A 101 -8.93 4.15 7.26
C VAL A 101 -8.10 4.83 6.17
N PHE A 102 -8.27 6.15 6.00
CA PHE A 102 -7.53 6.92 4.99
C PHE A 102 -6.10 7.20 5.44
N SER A 103 -5.88 7.47 6.73
CA SER A 103 -4.53 7.59 7.28
C SER A 103 -3.72 6.31 7.13
N VAL A 104 -4.34 5.14 7.37
CA VAL A 104 -3.71 3.84 7.14
C VAL A 104 -3.38 3.67 5.66
N LEU A 105 -4.29 4.02 4.74
CA LEU A 105 -3.99 3.95 3.31
C LEU A 105 -2.78 4.83 2.92
N ASP A 106 -2.69 6.05 3.42
CA ASP A 106 -1.55 6.94 3.17
C ASP A 106 -0.23 6.37 3.72
N GLU A 107 -0.26 5.78 4.92
CA GLU A 107 0.90 5.10 5.51
C GLU A 107 1.37 3.91 4.67
N GLU A 108 0.44 3.09 4.16
CA GLU A 108 0.78 1.94 3.31
C GLU A 108 1.38 2.39 1.96
N ILE A 109 0.86 3.49 1.38
CA ILE A 109 1.44 4.10 0.18
C ILE A 109 2.85 4.63 0.48
N ALA A 110 3.07 5.27 1.63
CA ALA A 110 4.39 5.74 2.04
C ALA A 110 5.39 4.60 2.22
N LYS A 111 4.98 3.48 2.84
CA LYS A 111 5.80 2.27 2.95
C LYS A 111 6.17 1.71 1.58
N ALA A 112 5.23 1.67 0.63
CA ALA A 112 5.53 1.19 -0.71
C ALA A 112 6.50 2.10 -1.47
N LYS A 113 6.42 3.43 -1.27
CA LYS A 113 7.43 4.38 -1.80
C LYS A 113 8.83 4.12 -1.26
N ALA A 114 8.96 3.84 0.04
CA ALA A 114 10.25 3.50 0.64
C ALA A 114 10.84 2.21 0.05
N VAL A 115 10.00 1.18 -0.18
CA VAL A 115 10.43 -0.06 -0.86
C VAL A 115 10.84 0.21 -2.31
N ALA A 116 10.11 1.06 -3.03
CA ALA A 116 10.45 1.46 -4.39
C ALA A 116 11.77 2.25 -4.48
N GLU A 117 12.04 3.12 -3.51
CA GLU A 117 13.32 3.82 -3.41
C GLU A 117 14.48 2.84 -3.16
N GLN A 118 14.31 1.87 -2.26
CA GLN A 118 15.28 0.79 -2.06
C GLN A 118 15.52 0.01 -3.36
N LEU A 119 14.46 -0.30 -4.12
CA LEU A 119 14.58 -0.99 -5.40
C LEU A 119 15.34 -0.14 -6.43
N SER A 120 15.07 1.16 -6.51
CA SER A 120 15.75 2.06 -7.44
C SER A 120 17.26 2.14 -7.26
N ARG A 121 17.74 1.90 -6.03
CA ARG A 121 19.18 1.83 -5.71
C ARG A 121 19.83 0.56 -6.24
N LEU A 122 19.05 -0.52 -6.41
CA LEU A 122 19.52 -1.80 -6.94
C LEU A 122 19.31 -1.91 -8.45
N THR A 123 18.26 -1.29 -8.99
CA THR A 123 17.92 -1.29 -10.41
C THR A 123 17.06 -0.06 -10.74
N PRO A 124 17.43 0.75 -11.75
CA PRO A 124 16.63 1.90 -12.15
C PRO A 124 15.33 1.45 -12.83
N GLU A 125 14.21 1.61 -12.12
CA GLU A 125 12.86 1.27 -12.61
C GLU A 125 11.88 2.42 -12.36
N ARG A 126 10.91 2.56 -13.26
CA ARG A 126 9.85 3.58 -13.16
C ARG A 126 8.63 2.99 -12.45
N ASN A 127 8.26 3.55 -11.31
CA ASN A 127 7.17 3.05 -10.46
C ASN A 127 5.82 3.72 -10.77
N LEU A 128 5.27 3.48 -11.97
CA LEU A 128 4.01 4.10 -12.43
C LEU A 128 2.77 3.74 -11.56
N ASP A 129 2.80 2.59 -10.89
CA ASP A 129 1.66 2.15 -10.06
C ASP A 129 1.46 3.00 -8.80
N LEU A 130 2.55 3.53 -8.22
CA LEU A 130 2.49 4.27 -6.95
C LEU A 130 1.82 5.63 -7.09
N GLU A 131 2.07 6.34 -8.20
CA GLU A 131 1.41 7.61 -8.51
C GLU A 131 -0.10 7.40 -8.62
N ARG A 132 -0.51 6.33 -9.30
CA ARG A 132 -1.93 5.95 -9.45
C ARG A 132 -2.58 5.61 -8.11
N TYR A 133 -1.90 4.89 -7.23
CA TYR A 133 -2.43 4.59 -5.90
C TYR A 133 -2.54 5.85 -5.03
N GLN A 134 -1.58 6.76 -5.12
CA GLN A 134 -1.65 8.04 -4.43
C GLN A 134 -2.83 8.88 -4.91
N GLU A 135 -3.02 9.02 -6.22
CA GLU A 135 -4.17 9.74 -6.78
C GLU A 135 -5.49 9.11 -6.34
N LYS A 136 -5.57 7.77 -6.36
CA LYS A 136 -6.76 7.06 -5.89
C LYS A 136 -7.03 7.29 -4.40
N GLY A 137 -6.00 7.31 -3.57
CA GLY A 137 -6.08 7.63 -2.14
C GLY A 137 -6.64 9.04 -1.91
N SER A 138 -6.08 10.05 -2.59
CA SER A 138 -6.58 11.43 -2.52
C SER A 138 -8.04 11.55 -2.98
N GLN A 139 -8.41 10.89 -4.09
CA GLN A 139 -9.80 10.89 -4.57
C GLN A 139 -10.77 10.33 -3.52
N LEU A 140 -10.39 9.24 -2.86
CA LEU A 140 -11.19 8.60 -1.82
C LEU A 140 -11.34 9.51 -0.59
N GLN A 141 -10.25 10.16 -0.18
CA GLN A 141 -10.25 11.11 0.92
C GLN A 141 -11.13 12.33 0.63
N ASP A 142 -11.07 12.89 -0.59
CA ASP A 142 -11.92 14.00 -1.00
C ASP A 142 -13.41 13.63 -0.98
N ARG A 143 -13.76 12.43 -1.45
CA ARG A 143 -15.14 11.92 -1.38
C ARG A 143 -15.59 11.75 0.06
N TRP A 144 -14.71 11.25 0.92
CA TRP A 144 -14.99 11.09 2.33
C TRP A 144 -15.24 12.43 3.05
N HIS A 145 -14.43 13.45 2.77
CA HIS A 145 -14.67 14.80 3.30
C HIS A 145 -16.01 15.36 2.83
N ARG A 146 -16.42 15.10 1.58
CA ARG A 146 -17.77 15.49 1.09
C ARG A 146 -18.89 14.77 1.84
N VAL A 147 -18.75 13.48 2.13
CA VAL A 147 -19.70 12.72 2.95
C VAL A 147 -19.85 13.36 4.34
N ILE A 148 -18.74 13.69 5.00
CA ILE A 148 -18.76 14.34 6.32
C ILE A 148 -19.45 15.70 6.24
N ALA A 149 -19.05 16.55 5.28
CA ALA A 149 -19.62 17.87 5.11
C ALA A 149 -21.14 17.80 4.85
N GLN A 150 -21.58 16.87 4.01
CA GLN A 150 -23.01 16.69 3.72
C GLN A 150 -23.80 16.20 4.94
N LEU A 151 -23.21 15.33 5.78
CA LEU A 151 -23.80 14.90 7.05
C LEU A 151 -23.88 16.05 8.08
N GLU A 152 -22.92 16.97 8.08
CA GLU A 152 -22.93 18.13 8.99
C GLU A 152 -23.97 19.18 8.61
N THR A 153 -24.33 19.24 7.32
CA THR A 153 -25.35 20.18 6.81
C THR A 153 -26.79 19.67 6.90
N ARG A 154 -26.99 18.36 7.07
CA ARG A 154 -28.32 17.72 7.18
C ARG A 154 -28.76 17.66 8.64
#